data_AF-A0A2H5W486-F1
#
_entry.id   AF-A0A2H5W486-F1
#
_cell.length_a   1.000
_cell.length_b   1.000
_cell.length_c   1.000
_cell.angle_alpha   90.00
_cell.angle_beta   90.00
_cell.angle_gamma   90.00
#
_symmetry.space_group_name_H-M   'P 1'
#
loop_
_entity.id
_entity.type
_entity.pdbx_description
1 polymer ?
#
loop_
_entity_poly.entity_id
_entity_poly.type
_entity_poly.pdbx_seq_one_letter_code
_entity_poly.pdbx_strand_id
1 'polypeptide(L)'
;MTSGSRLQDLIRYLEEVERRGQWFVQGGTYRLGEDVTVTVTPIGTTRRAGVAIYVHSGADAYRNPLVAIVTGSANDLPKLARCQETLDQLGIPYETVVLSAHRTPDEVVAYVRNAEARGVQVFIAAAGMAAHLPGVLAAHTLRPVIGVPIGSGMLSGLDALLSIVQMPPGVPVAGVGVDAGANAALLAARILQIGYPMLQADLEEFRSRQKTQVLQGAPWVSTLMEAEAGLAETRLEGVPLLKRGKVRDIYDLGDHLLIVATDRISVFDVVLPTPIPGKGRILTALSAFWFWKFQDRFPHHLVSTRLADLPDGLGQRYPYLDGRVMLVRKLKVFPVECVVRGYITGSGWQMYRETGRILDVALPPGLREADRLPEPVFTPTTKAETGHDQPLTFDEVARLVGRKTAETLRDWSLQIYREAAEYAEQRGILIADTKFEFGTDEQGQIYIVDELLTPDSSRFWPKDLYEPGRTPPSFDKQYVRDYTSRLGWNKQPPGPPLPPDVVRQTIEKYREAYRRLVPLGALV
;
A
#
# COMPACT_ATOMS: atom_id res chain seq x y z
N MET A 1 1.98 -53.14 24.53
CA MET A 1 3.15 -52.98 23.65
C MET A 1 3.36 -51.49 23.41
N THR A 2 4.48 -50.95 23.85
CA THR A 2 4.82 -49.52 23.68
C THR A 2 5.06 -49.22 22.18
N SER A 3 4.85 -47.96 21.78
CA SER A 3 5.03 -47.47 20.39
C SER A 3 6.38 -47.86 19.76
N GLY A 4 7.43 -47.97 20.59
CA GLY A 4 8.76 -48.43 20.16
C GLY A 4 8.84 -49.88 19.66
N SER A 5 8.01 -50.81 20.18
CA SER A 5 8.08 -52.21 19.72
C SER A 5 7.47 -52.40 18.33
N ARG A 6 6.40 -51.64 18.02
CA ARG A 6 5.68 -51.75 16.73
C ARG A 6 6.42 -51.11 15.55
N LEU A 7 7.22 -50.08 15.81
CA LEU A 7 8.11 -49.50 14.79
C LEU A 7 9.25 -50.47 14.44
N GLN A 8 9.83 -51.12 15.46
CA GLN A 8 10.84 -52.15 15.23
C GLN A 8 10.26 -53.36 14.48
N ASP A 9 8.99 -53.70 14.71
CA ASP A 9 8.32 -54.76 13.95
C ASP A 9 8.11 -54.34 12.48
N LEU A 10 7.79 -53.07 12.19
CA LEU A 10 7.68 -52.54 10.83
C LEU A 10 9.04 -52.48 10.11
N ILE A 11 10.09 -52.01 10.79
CA ILE A 11 11.45 -51.96 10.22
C ILE A 11 11.93 -53.37 9.90
N ARG A 12 11.76 -54.31 10.85
CA ARG A 12 12.14 -55.71 10.67
C ARG A 12 11.35 -56.37 9.54
N TYR A 13 10.07 -56.01 9.37
CA TYR A 13 9.23 -56.43 8.26
C TYR A 13 9.76 -55.94 6.90
N LEU A 14 10.11 -54.65 6.80
CA LEU A 14 10.65 -54.07 5.56
C LEU A 14 12.04 -54.62 5.21
N GLU A 15 12.90 -54.84 6.21
CA GLU A 15 14.21 -55.48 6.03
C GLU A 15 14.07 -56.95 5.59
N GLU A 16 13.09 -57.69 6.10
CA GLU A 16 12.82 -59.08 5.70
C GLU A 16 12.31 -59.16 4.26
N VAL A 17 11.47 -58.21 3.87
CA VAL A 17 10.97 -57.97 2.52
C VAL A 17 12.11 -57.71 1.53
N GLU A 18 13.03 -56.81 1.89
CA GLU A 18 14.17 -56.41 1.06
C GLU A 18 15.18 -57.57 0.92
N ARG A 19 15.38 -58.34 1.99
CA ARG A 19 16.32 -59.45 2.04
C ARG A 19 15.84 -60.70 1.28
N ARG A 20 14.55 -61.03 1.33
CA ARG A 20 14.03 -62.31 0.80
C ARG A 20 13.35 -62.22 -0.55
N GLY A 21 12.99 -61.01 -1.03
CA GLY A 21 12.45 -60.78 -2.37
C GLY A 21 11.14 -61.54 -2.69
N GLN A 22 10.49 -62.15 -1.69
CA GLN A 22 9.25 -62.91 -1.84
C GLN A 22 8.19 -62.39 -0.87
N TRP A 23 6.99 -62.15 -1.42
CA TRP A 23 5.96 -61.29 -0.87
C TRP A 23 4.70 -62.06 -0.47
N PHE A 24 4.80 -62.95 0.51
CA PHE A 24 3.64 -63.70 1.03
C PHE A 24 3.32 -63.31 2.47
N VAL A 25 3.20 -62.02 2.72
CA VAL A 25 2.68 -61.53 4.00
C VAL A 25 1.47 -60.65 3.75
N GLN A 26 0.38 -60.89 4.47
CA GLN A 26 -0.80 -60.04 4.43
C GLN A 26 -0.41 -58.62 4.85
N GLY A 27 -0.82 -57.63 4.06
CA GLY A 27 -0.67 -56.22 4.41
C GLY A 27 -1.31 -55.90 5.76
N GLY A 28 -0.87 -54.81 6.37
CA GLY A 28 -1.26 -54.46 7.73
C GLY A 28 -1.14 -52.97 8.02
N THR A 29 -1.81 -52.54 9.08
CA THR A 29 -1.84 -51.15 9.55
C THR A 29 -1.17 -51.04 10.91
N TYR A 30 -0.18 -50.16 11.03
CA TYR A 30 0.70 -50.00 12.18
C TYR A 30 0.62 -48.56 12.71
N ARG A 31 0.19 -48.37 13.96
CA ARG A 31 0.17 -47.04 14.61
C ARG A 31 1.52 -46.72 15.25
N LEU A 32 2.08 -45.56 14.91
CA LEU A 32 3.34 -45.02 15.38
C LEU A 32 3.08 -43.73 16.19
N GLY A 33 2.84 -43.89 17.49
CA GLY A 33 2.38 -42.77 18.33
C GLY A 33 0.88 -42.53 18.20
N GLU A 34 0.39 -41.37 18.65
CA GLU A 34 -1.04 -41.04 18.63
C GLU A 34 -1.54 -40.58 17.25
N ASP A 35 -0.69 -39.89 16.49
CA ASP A 35 -1.11 -39.13 15.29
C ASP A 35 -0.61 -39.71 13.96
N VAL A 36 0.15 -40.81 14.00
CA VAL A 36 0.73 -41.40 12.80
C VAL A 36 0.31 -42.87 12.64
N THR A 37 -0.27 -43.19 11.50
CA THR A 37 -0.62 -44.57 11.13
C THR A 37 0.02 -44.91 9.79
N VAL A 38 0.71 -46.05 9.73
CA VAL A 38 1.37 -46.54 8.51
C VAL A 38 0.65 -47.78 8.02
N THR A 39 0.10 -47.74 6.80
CA THR A 39 -0.52 -48.90 6.16
C THR A 39 0.37 -49.41 5.05
N VAL A 40 0.63 -50.71 5.08
CA VAL A 40 1.52 -51.37 4.12
C VAL A 40 0.71 -52.33 3.27
N THR A 41 0.63 -52.03 1.97
CA THR A 41 -0.14 -52.83 1.00
C THR A 41 0.78 -53.34 -0.11
N PRO A 42 0.83 -54.66 -0.36
CA PRO A 42 1.55 -55.19 -1.50
C PRO A 42 0.85 -54.80 -2.81
N ILE A 43 1.59 -54.30 -3.80
CA ILE A 43 1.05 -53.91 -5.11
C ILE A 43 1.86 -54.50 -6.27
N GLY A 44 1.16 -55.05 -7.26
CA GLY A 44 1.73 -55.55 -8.52
C GLY A 44 1.50 -57.05 -8.76
N THR A 45 1.68 -57.49 -10.01
CA THR A 45 1.68 -58.90 -10.40
C THR A 45 3.12 -59.42 -10.48
N THR A 46 3.29 -60.75 -10.53
CA THR A 46 4.52 -61.55 -10.30
C THR A 46 5.80 -61.13 -11.03
N ARG A 47 5.78 -60.15 -11.95
CA ARG A 47 6.99 -59.65 -12.65
C ARG A 47 7.35 -58.18 -12.39
N ARG A 48 6.50 -57.39 -11.73
CA ARG A 48 6.82 -56.05 -11.19
C ARG A 48 5.98 -55.84 -9.93
N ALA A 49 6.46 -56.34 -8.80
CA ALA A 49 5.83 -56.17 -7.50
C ALA A 49 6.62 -55.16 -6.66
N GLY A 50 5.90 -54.24 -6.04
CA GLY A 50 6.43 -53.26 -5.10
C GLY A 50 5.54 -53.20 -3.85
N VAL A 51 5.99 -52.45 -2.86
CA VAL A 51 5.18 -52.14 -1.67
C VAL A 51 4.76 -50.70 -1.76
N ALA A 52 3.45 -50.48 -1.61
CA ALA A 52 2.98 -49.14 -1.30
C ALA A 52 2.98 -49.00 0.23
N ILE A 53 3.87 -48.14 0.72
CA ILE A 53 3.89 -47.73 2.12
C ILE A 53 3.19 -46.38 2.19
N TYR A 54 2.05 -46.35 2.87
CA TYR A 54 1.32 -45.12 3.10
C TYR A 54 1.55 -44.68 4.54
N VAL A 55 2.19 -43.52 4.72
CA VAL A 55 2.46 -42.94 6.04
C VAL A 55 1.46 -41.82 6.25
N HIS A 56 0.44 -42.08 7.07
CA HIS A 56 -0.55 -41.09 7.43
C HIS A 56 -0.04 -40.40 8.67
N SER A 57 0.53 -39.20 8.56
CA SER A 57 0.40 -38.23 9.65
C SER A 57 -1.01 -37.65 9.60
N GLY A 58 -1.48 -36.96 10.63
CA GLY A 58 -2.80 -36.29 10.64
C GLY A 58 -3.11 -35.35 9.44
N ALA A 59 -2.22 -35.24 8.46
CA ALA A 59 -2.37 -34.51 7.20
C ALA A 59 -2.98 -35.31 6.01
N ASP A 60 -3.22 -36.62 6.11
CA ASP A 60 -3.76 -37.45 5.00
C ASP A 60 -5.30 -37.63 5.00
N ALA A 61 -6.06 -36.75 5.67
CA ALA A 61 -7.51 -36.92 5.87
C ALA A 61 -8.41 -36.67 4.61
N TYR A 62 -7.85 -36.35 3.44
CA TYR A 62 -8.61 -35.79 2.31
C TYR A 62 -8.81 -36.75 1.12
N ARG A 63 -9.58 -37.83 1.31
CA ARG A 63 -10.25 -38.53 0.20
C ARG A 63 -11.75 -38.22 0.08
N ASN A 64 -12.26 -37.35 0.94
CA ASN A 64 -13.68 -37.00 1.03
C ASN A 64 -13.86 -35.50 0.71
N PRO A 65 -14.78 -35.13 -0.21
CA PRO A 65 -15.01 -33.73 -0.56
C PRO A 65 -15.61 -32.98 0.64
N LEU A 66 -15.05 -31.82 0.98
CA LEU A 66 -15.61 -30.91 1.98
C LEU A 66 -16.65 -29.98 1.37
N VAL A 67 -16.49 -29.65 0.10
CA VAL A 67 -17.37 -28.77 -0.65
C VAL A 67 -18.01 -29.52 -1.83
N ALA A 68 -19.31 -29.38 -2.00
CA ALA A 68 -20.03 -29.86 -3.18
C ALA A 68 -20.48 -28.69 -4.05
N ILE A 69 -20.00 -28.62 -5.29
CA ILE A 69 -20.47 -27.67 -6.29
C ILE A 69 -21.57 -28.34 -7.11
N VAL A 70 -22.78 -27.78 -7.09
CA VAL A 70 -23.95 -28.32 -7.78
C VAL A 70 -24.44 -27.28 -8.80
N THR A 71 -24.57 -27.68 -10.07
CA THR A 71 -25.10 -26.79 -11.12
C THR A 71 -26.27 -27.42 -11.88
N GLY A 72 -27.25 -26.59 -12.26
CA GLY A 72 -28.43 -27.02 -13.01
C GLY A 72 -28.17 -27.40 -14.47
N SER A 73 -27.02 -26.98 -15.01
CA SER A 73 -26.66 -27.17 -16.42
C SER A 73 -25.15 -27.31 -16.60
N ALA A 74 -24.73 -28.21 -17.48
CA ALA A 74 -23.34 -28.34 -17.88
C ALA A 74 -22.81 -27.08 -18.57
N ASN A 75 -23.70 -26.28 -19.19
CA ASN A 75 -23.34 -25.02 -19.84
C ASN A 75 -22.87 -23.94 -18.85
N ASP A 76 -23.17 -24.10 -17.55
CA ASP A 76 -22.76 -23.16 -16.51
C ASP A 76 -21.37 -23.49 -15.94
N LEU A 77 -20.81 -24.67 -16.24
CA LEU A 77 -19.50 -25.10 -15.75
C LEU A 77 -18.36 -24.11 -16.06
N PRO A 78 -18.27 -23.50 -17.27
CA PRO A 78 -17.24 -22.50 -17.53
C PRO A 78 -17.29 -21.30 -16.59
N LYS A 79 -18.48 -20.93 -16.10
CA LYS A 79 -18.67 -19.81 -15.16
C LYS A 79 -18.29 -20.19 -13.72
N LEU A 80 -18.17 -21.47 -13.44
CA LEU A 80 -17.73 -22.01 -12.16
C LEU A 80 -16.24 -22.29 -12.11
N ALA A 81 -15.50 -22.13 -13.22
CA ALA A 81 -14.05 -22.30 -13.26
C ALA A 81 -13.34 -21.47 -12.17
N ARG A 82 -13.75 -20.21 -11.98
CA ARG A 82 -13.20 -19.36 -10.92
C ARG A 82 -13.49 -19.85 -9.50
N CYS A 83 -14.62 -20.54 -9.29
CA CYS A 83 -14.93 -21.19 -8.01
C CYS A 83 -13.97 -22.37 -7.76
N GLN A 84 -13.82 -23.23 -8.76
CA GLN A 84 -12.96 -24.41 -8.73
C GLN A 84 -11.48 -24.02 -8.50
N GLU A 85 -10.96 -23.10 -9.31
CA GLU A 85 -9.60 -22.56 -9.19
C GLU A 85 -9.32 -22.01 -7.78
N THR A 86 -10.30 -21.35 -7.17
CA THR A 86 -10.14 -20.76 -5.83
C THR A 86 -10.10 -21.84 -4.75
N LEU A 87 -10.92 -22.89 -4.86
CA LEU A 87 -10.87 -24.03 -3.94
C LEU A 87 -9.56 -24.81 -4.09
N ASP A 88 -9.09 -25.00 -5.32
CA ASP A 88 -7.79 -25.64 -5.61
C ASP A 88 -6.63 -24.84 -4.99
N GLN A 89 -6.64 -23.51 -5.13
CA GLN A 89 -5.63 -22.63 -4.54
C GLN A 89 -5.61 -22.66 -3.00
N LEU A 90 -6.75 -22.95 -2.37
CA LEU A 90 -6.88 -23.07 -0.92
C LEU A 90 -6.69 -24.52 -0.42
N GLY A 91 -6.41 -25.47 -1.33
CA GLY A 91 -6.28 -26.88 -0.98
C GLY A 91 -7.56 -27.52 -0.41
N ILE A 92 -8.73 -26.94 -0.69
CA ILE A 92 -10.01 -27.43 -0.18
C ILE A 92 -10.55 -28.50 -1.14
N PRO A 93 -10.70 -29.77 -0.72
CA PRO A 93 -11.21 -30.80 -1.61
C PRO A 93 -12.68 -30.58 -1.89
N TYR A 94 -13.03 -30.66 -3.17
CA TYR A 94 -14.40 -30.48 -3.63
C TYR A 94 -14.78 -31.50 -4.69
N GLU A 95 -16.07 -31.57 -4.96
CA GLU A 95 -16.62 -32.24 -6.13
C GLU A 95 -17.54 -31.31 -6.91
N THR A 96 -17.78 -31.62 -8.18
CA THR A 96 -18.71 -30.89 -9.03
C THR A 96 -19.71 -31.84 -9.66
N VAL A 97 -20.99 -31.52 -9.56
CA VAL A 97 -22.09 -32.33 -10.09
C VAL A 97 -23.08 -31.46 -10.87
N VAL A 98 -23.65 -32.02 -11.94
CA VAL A 98 -24.69 -31.37 -12.74
C VAL A 98 -26.03 -32.03 -12.42
N LEU A 99 -26.89 -31.33 -11.68
CA LEU A 99 -28.22 -31.78 -11.28
C LEU A 99 -29.20 -30.61 -11.31
N SER A 100 -30.36 -30.84 -11.93
CA SER A 100 -31.36 -29.80 -12.16
C SER A 100 -32.52 -29.90 -11.18
N ALA A 101 -32.79 -28.82 -10.45
CA ALA A 101 -33.92 -28.74 -9.52
C ALA A 101 -35.29 -28.98 -10.18
N HIS A 102 -35.42 -28.66 -11.48
CA HIS A 102 -36.69 -28.77 -12.20
C HIS A 102 -36.79 -30.06 -13.02
N ARG A 103 -35.66 -30.61 -13.47
CA ARG A 103 -35.64 -31.77 -14.40
C ARG A 103 -35.28 -33.08 -13.71
N THR A 104 -34.50 -33.03 -12.63
CA THR A 104 -34.00 -34.19 -11.89
C THR A 104 -34.13 -33.96 -10.37
N PRO A 105 -35.34 -33.64 -9.85
CA PRO A 105 -35.52 -33.25 -8.45
C PRO A 105 -35.22 -34.41 -7.48
N ASP A 106 -35.61 -35.64 -7.82
CA ASP A 106 -35.39 -36.81 -6.95
C ASP A 106 -33.90 -37.13 -6.80
N GLU A 107 -33.13 -36.98 -7.90
CA GLU A 107 -31.68 -37.16 -7.90
C GLU A 107 -30.98 -36.07 -7.08
N VAL A 108 -31.49 -34.83 -7.09
CA VAL A 108 -30.97 -33.75 -6.22
C VAL A 108 -31.13 -34.15 -4.75
N VAL A 109 -32.31 -34.63 -4.35
CA VAL A 109 -32.58 -35.05 -2.96
C VAL A 109 -31.69 -36.24 -2.57
N ALA A 110 -31.58 -37.24 -3.44
CA ALA A 110 -30.74 -38.41 -3.20
C ALA A 110 -29.26 -38.02 -3.10
N TYR A 111 -28.79 -37.10 -3.93
CA TYR A 111 -27.41 -36.62 -3.91
C TYR A 111 -27.09 -35.90 -2.61
N VAL A 112 -27.93 -34.97 -2.15
CA VAL A 112 -27.69 -34.22 -0.89
C VAL A 112 -27.46 -35.16 0.29
N ARG A 113 -28.33 -36.17 0.45
CA ARG A 113 -28.21 -37.16 1.53
C ARG A 113 -26.91 -37.95 1.45
N ASN A 114 -26.51 -38.36 0.25
CA ASN A 114 -25.28 -39.12 0.04
C ASN A 114 -24.01 -38.27 0.15
N ALA A 115 -24.07 -37.00 -0.23
CA ALA A 115 -22.96 -36.05 -0.15
C ALA A 115 -22.57 -35.79 1.32
N GLU A 116 -23.55 -35.57 2.19
CA GLU A 116 -23.30 -35.40 3.63
C GLU A 116 -22.64 -36.65 4.26
N ALA A 117 -23.12 -37.85 3.89
CA ALA A 117 -22.55 -39.11 4.36
C ALA A 117 -21.07 -39.28 3.93
N ARG A 118 -20.67 -38.68 2.81
CA ARG A 118 -19.29 -38.64 2.34
C ARG A 118 -18.45 -37.51 2.94
N GLY A 119 -19.01 -36.71 3.85
CA GLY A 119 -18.27 -35.68 4.56
C GLY A 119 -18.36 -34.28 3.97
N VAL A 120 -19.26 -34.04 3.01
CA VAL A 120 -19.54 -32.68 2.53
C VAL A 120 -20.10 -31.84 3.67
N GLN A 121 -19.54 -30.64 3.84
CA GLN A 121 -19.91 -29.71 4.90
C GLN A 121 -20.46 -28.39 4.38
N VAL A 122 -20.20 -28.03 3.12
CA VAL A 122 -20.74 -26.83 2.48
C VAL A 122 -21.17 -27.16 1.05
N PHE A 123 -22.35 -26.67 0.64
CA PHE A 123 -22.82 -26.76 -0.74
C PHE A 123 -22.69 -25.40 -1.43
N ILE A 124 -22.19 -25.40 -2.66
CA ILE A 124 -22.19 -24.25 -3.56
C ILE A 124 -23.13 -24.58 -4.71
N ALA A 125 -24.23 -23.86 -4.84
CA ALA A 125 -25.26 -24.11 -5.85
C ALA A 125 -25.29 -22.98 -6.87
N ALA A 126 -25.07 -23.33 -8.13
CA ALA A 126 -25.06 -22.41 -9.25
C ALA A 126 -26.29 -22.61 -10.13
N ALA A 127 -27.05 -21.54 -10.37
CA ALA A 127 -28.20 -21.59 -11.25
C ALA A 127 -28.49 -20.23 -11.89
N GLY A 128 -28.91 -20.26 -13.15
CA GLY A 128 -29.42 -19.10 -13.89
C GLY A 128 -30.93 -19.14 -14.04
N MET A 129 -31.51 -18.07 -14.60
CA MET A 129 -32.97 -17.94 -14.80
C MET A 129 -33.74 -18.10 -13.48
N ALA A 130 -34.72 -19.02 -13.44
CA ALA A 130 -35.42 -19.41 -12.22
C ALA A 130 -34.50 -20.26 -11.32
N ALA A 131 -33.59 -19.59 -10.61
CA ALA A 131 -32.49 -20.19 -9.87
C ALA A 131 -32.95 -20.87 -8.56
N HIS A 132 -33.78 -21.91 -8.66
CA HIS A 132 -34.35 -22.62 -7.51
C HIS A 132 -33.39 -23.64 -6.89
N LEU A 133 -32.34 -24.07 -7.61
CA LEU A 133 -31.43 -25.12 -7.14
C LEU A 133 -30.83 -24.84 -5.75
N PRO A 134 -30.33 -23.63 -5.43
CA PRO A 134 -29.82 -23.33 -4.09
C PRO A 134 -30.90 -23.50 -3.01
N GLY A 135 -32.12 -23.05 -3.28
CA GLY A 135 -33.23 -23.19 -2.35
C GLY A 135 -33.66 -24.64 -2.14
N VAL A 136 -33.67 -25.45 -3.20
CA VAL A 136 -33.95 -26.89 -3.11
C VAL A 136 -32.88 -27.61 -2.30
N LEU A 137 -31.59 -27.34 -2.51
CA LEU A 137 -30.55 -27.94 -1.67
C LEU A 137 -30.75 -27.54 -0.20
N ALA A 138 -30.97 -26.26 0.08
CA ALA A 138 -31.15 -25.75 1.44
C ALA A 138 -32.38 -26.36 2.15
N ALA A 139 -33.42 -26.74 1.40
CA ALA A 139 -34.59 -27.43 1.95
C ALA A 139 -34.29 -28.88 2.39
N HIS A 140 -33.19 -29.47 1.90
CA HIS A 140 -32.85 -30.88 2.11
C HIS A 140 -31.56 -31.11 2.90
N THR A 141 -30.90 -30.06 3.38
CA THR A 141 -29.68 -30.14 4.20
C THR A 141 -29.69 -29.10 5.33
N LEU A 142 -29.06 -29.43 6.45
CA LEU A 142 -28.72 -28.47 7.50
C LEU A 142 -27.32 -27.86 7.32
N ARG A 143 -26.57 -28.33 6.32
CA ARG A 143 -25.28 -27.76 5.94
C ARG A 143 -25.48 -26.41 5.25
N PRO A 144 -24.55 -25.46 5.40
CA PRO A 144 -24.63 -24.18 4.71
C PRO A 144 -24.71 -24.36 3.18
N VAL A 145 -25.62 -23.62 2.56
CA VAL A 145 -25.78 -23.54 1.11
C VAL A 145 -25.48 -22.13 0.64
N ILE A 146 -24.54 -22.03 -0.30
CA ILE A 146 -24.13 -20.78 -0.95
C ILE A 146 -24.72 -20.75 -2.35
N GLY A 147 -25.51 -19.73 -2.66
CA GLY A 147 -26.10 -19.54 -3.98
C GLY A 147 -25.24 -18.66 -4.87
N VAL A 148 -24.88 -19.15 -6.05
CA VAL A 148 -24.19 -18.40 -7.11
C VAL A 148 -25.19 -18.13 -8.24
N PRO A 149 -25.72 -16.89 -8.34
CA PRO A 149 -26.56 -16.52 -9.47
C PRO A 149 -25.73 -16.56 -10.75
N ILE A 150 -26.20 -17.29 -11.75
CA ILE A 150 -25.51 -17.36 -13.05
C ILE A 150 -26.11 -16.33 -14.01
N GLY A 151 -25.25 -15.51 -14.59
CA GLY A 151 -25.60 -14.47 -15.55
C GLY A 151 -26.05 -15.06 -16.88
N SER A 152 -27.33 -15.38 -17.03
CA SER A 152 -27.91 -15.89 -18.27
C SER A 152 -29.28 -15.25 -18.56
N GLY A 153 -29.77 -15.41 -19.79
CA GLY A 153 -31.06 -14.88 -20.20
C GLY A 153 -31.09 -13.36 -20.42
N MET A 154 -32.30 -12.80 -20.51
CA MET A 154 -32.54 -11.39 -20.85
C MET A 154 -32.18 -10.42 -19.70
N LEU A 155 -32.17 -10.90 -18.46
CA LEU A 155 -31.93 -10.10 -17.26
C LEU A 155 -30.51 -10.25 -16.71
N SER A 156 -29.63 -10.94 -17.45
CA SER A 156 -28.21 -11.11 -17.11
C SER A 156 -27.99 -11.57 -15.66
N GLY A 157 -28.83 -12.47 -15.16
CA GLY A 157 -28.74 -13.05 -13.82
C GLY A 157 -29.39 -12.25 -12.68
N LEU A 158 -30.06 -11.12 -12.94
CA LEU A 158 -30.84 -10.41 -11.91
C LEU A 158 -32.01 -11.26 -11.40
N ASP A 159 -32.68 -11.98 -12.30
CA ASP A 159 -33.70 -12.98 -11.98
C ASP A 159 -33.16 -14.11 -11.11
N ALA A 160 -31.97 -14.63 -11.43
CA ALA A 160 -31.30 -15.63 -10.63
C ALA A 160 -30.94 -15.08 -9.23
N LEU A 161 -30.44 -13.84 -9.15
CA LEU A 161 -30.08 -13.20 -7.89
C LEU A 161 -31.31 -13.03 -7.00
N LEU A 162 -32.39 -12.47 -7.54
CA LEU A 162 -33.64 -12.28 -6.81
C LEU A 162 -34.24 -13.61 -6.32
N SER A 163 -34.11 -14.67 -7.10
CA SER A 163 -34.54 -16.02 -6.71
C SER A 163 -33.73 -16.58 -5.53
N ILE A 164 -32.44 -16.28 -5.47
CA ILE A 164 -31.52 -16.78 -4.44
C ILE A 164 -31.67 -16.02 -3.12
N VAL A 165 -31.92 -14.71 -3.17
CA VAL A 165 -32.00 -13.89 -1.96
C VAL A 165 -33.39 -13.86 -1.32
N GLN A 166 -34.44 -14.30 -2.04
CA GLN A 166 -35.83 -14.34 -1.54
C GLN A 166 -36.24 -15.73 -1.04
N MET A 167 -35.55 -16.24 -0.02
CA MET A 167 -35.88 -17.53 0.59
C MET A 167 -36.94 -17.40 1.70
N PRO A 168 -37.89 -18.35 1.82
CA PRO A 168 -38.81 -18.38 2.95
C PRO A 168 -38.09 -18.64 4.29
N PRO A 169 -38.69 -18.24 5.42
CA PRO A 169 -38.15 -18.55 6.75
C PRO A 169 -37.87 -20.05 6.93
N GLY A 170 -36.72 -20.37 7.53
CA GLY A 170 -36.30 -21.75 7.81
C GLY A 170 -35.45 -22.42 6.72
N VAL A 171 -35.30 -21.80 5.54
CA VAL A 171 -34.53 -22.36 4.41
C VAL A 171 -33.49 -21.35 3.88
N PRO A 172 -32.54 -20.89 4.71
CA PRO A 172 -31.63 -19.81 4.33
C PRO A 172 -30.63 -20.25 3.24
N VAL A 173 -30.37 -19.34 2.31
CA VAL A 173 -29.28 -19.46 1.31
C VAL A 173 -28.39 -18.23 1.42
N ALA A 174 -27.07 -18.43 1.47
CA ALA A 174 -26.11 -17.34 1.42
C ALA A 174 -25.84 -16.96 -0.05
N GLY A 175 -26.46 -15.89 -0.53
CA GLY A 175 -26.26 -15.39 -1.90
C GLY A 175 -24.93 -14.64 -2.06
N VAL A 176 -24.19 -14.93 -3.14
CA VAL A 176 -23.10 -14.08 -3.63
C VAL A 176 -23.55 -13.28 -4.85
N GLY A 177 -22.68 -12.40 -5.38
CA GLY A 177 -22.96 -11.65 -6.61
C GLY A 177 -23.13 -12.55 -7.84
N VAL A 178 -23.71 -11.99 -8.91
CA VAL A 178 -23.86 -12.68 -10.20
C VAL A 178 -22.49 -13.08 -10.74
N ASP A 179 -22.37 -14.34 -11.18
CA ASP A 179 -21.14 -14.98 -11.66
C ASP A 179 -19.95 -14.90 -10.67
N ALA A 180 -20.21 -14.66 -9.39
CA ALA A 180 -19.19 -14.49 -8.36
C ALA A 180 -18.70 -15.82 -7.75
N GLY A 181 -18.38 -16.80 -8.60
CA GLY A 181 -17.96 -18.15 -8.17
C GLY A 181 -16.75 -18.16 -7.22
N ALA A 182 -15.76 -17.28 -7.44
CA ALA A 182 -14.61 -17.14 -6.53
C ALA A 182 -15.04 -16.70 -5.11
N ASN A 183 -16.02 -15.80 -5.01
CA ASN A 183 -16.53 -15.36 -3.71
C ASN A 183 -17.29 -16.47 -3.00
N ALA A 184 -17.97 -17.36 -3.73
CA ALA A 184 -18.62 -18.53 -3.16
C ALA A 184 -17.59 -19.50 -2.55
N ALA A 185 -16.49 -19.77 -3.25
CA ALA A 185 -15.39 -20.56 -2.72
C ALA A 185 -14.76 -19.95 -1.46
N LEU A 186 -14.50 -18.64 -1.46
CA LEU A 186 -13.96 -17.93 -0.28
C LEU A 186 -14.94 -17.93 0.90
N LEU A 187 -16.24 -17.79 0.64
CA LEU A 187 -17.26 -17.89 1.68
C LEU A 187 -17.32 -19.31 2.27
N ALA A 188 -17.25 -20.35 1.42
CA ALA A 188 -17.15 -21.73 1.86
C ALA A 188 -15.91 -21.96 2.73
N ALA A 189 -14.75 -21.45 2.32
CA ALA A 189 -13.52 -21.52 3.08
C ALA A 189 -13.63 -20.85 4.46
N ARG A 190 -14.25 -19.67 4.55
CA ARG A 190 -14.49 -18.97 5.83
C ARG A 190 -15.44 -19.72 6.76
N ILE A 191 -16.42 -20.44 6.21
CA ILE A 191 -17.29 -21.33 7.00
C ILE A 191 -16.47 -22.51 7.52
N LEU A 192 -15.70 -23.16 6.64
CA LEU A 192 -14.86 -24.31 6.99
C LEU A 192 -13.78 -23.95 8.01
N GLN A 193 -13.18 -22.74 7.96
CA GLN A 193 -12.08 -22.35 8.85
C GLN A 193 -12.44 -22.48 10.34
N ILE A 194 -13.72 -22.40 10.69
CA ILE A 194 -14.21 -22.58 12.06
C ILE A 194 -13.86 -23.99 12.59
N GLY A 195 -13.94 -25.01 11.73
CA GLY A 195 -13.53 -26.39 12.04
C GLY A 195 -12.13 -26.76 11.56
N TYR A 196 -11.53 -25.96 10.68
CA TYR A 196 -10.27 -26.22 10.01
C TYR A 196 -9.31 -25.02 10.16
N PRO A 197 -8.65 -24.84 11.32
CA PRO A 197 -7.86 -23.65 11.61
C PRO A 197 -6.69 -23.39 10.63
N MET A 198 -6.18 -24.43 9.96
CA MET A 198 -5.14 -24.28 8.93
C MET A 198 -5.58 -23.36 7.78
N LEU A 199 -6.87 -23.36 7.44
CA LEU A 199 -7.42 -22.50 6.38
C LEU A 199 -7.35 -21.01 6.73
N GLN A 200 -7.18 -20.66 8.00
CA GLN A 200 -7.03 -19.26 8.40
C GLN A 200 -5.78 -18.63 7.77
N ALA A 201 -4.65 -19.34 7.82
CA ALA A 201 -3.40 -18.85 7.23
C ALA A 201 -3.52 -18.72 5.70
N ASP A 202 -4.14 -19.71 5.04
CA ASP A 202 -4.35 -19.71 3.60
C ASP A 202 -5.26 -18.56 3.14
N LEU A 203 -6.29 -18.24 3.92
CA LEU A 203 -7.18 -17.10 3.67
C LEU A 203 -6.51 -15.75 3.91
N GLU A 204 -5.66 -15.65 4.94
CA GLU A 204 -4.85 -14.46 5.19
C GLU A 204 -3.84 -14.22 4.06
N GLU A 205 -3.18 -15.28 3.58
CA GLU A 205 -2.27 -15.22 2.44
C GLU A 205 -3.01 -14.85 1.14
N PHE A 206 -4.16 -15.47 0.86
CA PHE A 206 -4.99 -15.13 -0.30
C PHE A 206 -5.38 -13.65 -0.27
N ARG A 207 -5.83 -13.13 0.87
CA ARG A 207 -6.18 -11.71 1.05
C ARG A 207 -4.97 -10.79 0.90
N SER A 208 -3.81 -11.21 1.41
CA SER A 208 -2.55 -10.49 1.25
C SER A 208 -2.16 -10.40 -0.22
N ARG A 209 -2.22 -11.51 -0.98
CA ARG A 209 -1.95 -11.54 -2.43
C ARG A 209 -2.90 -10.65 -3.21
N GLN A 210 -4.20 -10.66 -2.90
CA GLN A 210 -5.19 -9.76 -3.50
C GLN A 210 -4.88 -8.30 -3.17
N LYS A 211 -4.54 -7.99 -1.92
CA LYS A 211 -4.14 -6.64 -1.50
C LYS A 211 -2.89 -6.20 -2.26
N THR A 212 -1.89 -7.06 -2.37
CA THR A 212 -0.67 -6.81 -3.14
C THR A 212 -0.99 -6.61 -4.62
N GLN A 213 -1.85 -7.42 -5.24
CA GLN A 213 -2.28 -7.23 -6.63
C GLN A 213 -3.06 -5.94 -6.84
N VAL A 214 -3.89 -5.50 -5.90
CA VAL A 214 -4.58 -4.20 -5.97
C VAL A 214 -3.58 -3.05 -5.81
N LEU A 215 -2.59 -3.20 -4.93
CA LEU A 215 -1.52 -2.22 -4.74
C LEU A 215 -0.54 -2.18 -5.94
N GLN A 216 -0.31 -3.33 -6.61
CA GLN A 216 0.50 -3.47 -7.82
C GLN A 216 -0.25 -3.03 -9.08
N GLY A 217 -1.57 -3.26 -9.12
CA GLY A 217 -2.49 -2.81 -10.18
C GLY A 217 -2.96 -1.37 -10.03
N ALA A 218 -2.66 -0.72 -8.90
CA ALA A 218 -2.73 0.72 -8.73
C ALA A 218 -1.35 1.31 -9.08
N PRO A 219 -1.12 1.76 -10.33
CA PRO A 219 0.20 2.13 -10.84
C PRO A 219 0.92 3.20 -10.01
N TRP A 220 0.21 3.96 -9.17
CA TRP A 220 0.79 5.00 -8.33
C TRP A 220 1.23 4.53 -6.93
N VAL A 221 0.63 3.46 -6.35
CA VAL A 221 0.95 3.03 -4.97
C VAL A 221 2.16 2.09 -4.92
N SER A 222 2.24 1.09 -5.81
CA SER A 222 3.41 0.19 -5.88
C SER A 222 4.70 0.96 -6.22
N THR A 223 4.59 1.90 -7.14
CA THR A 223 5.64 2.85 -7.54
C THR A 223 6.15 3.68 -6.34
N LEU A 224 5.32 4.04 -5.36
CA LEU A 224 5.77 4.71 -4.13
C LEU A 224 6.45 3.77 -3.11
N MET A 225 6.19 2.46 -3.19
CA MET A 225 6.53 1.51 -2.12
C MET A 225 7.72 0.58 -2.43
N GLU A 226 8.04 0.31 -3.70
CA GLU A 226 8.96 -0.78 -4.14
C GLU A 226 10.30 -0.31 -4.76
N ALA A 227 10.79 0.90 -4.49
CA ALA A 227 12.10 1.32 -5.02
C ALA A 227 13.26 0.62 -4.28
N GLU A 228 13.84 -0.45 -4.86
CA GLU A 228 15.02 -1.15 -4.31
C GLU A 228 16.33 -0.34 -4.45
N ALA A 229 16.43 0.55 -5.45
CA ALA A 229 17.55 1.46 -5.65
C ALA A 229 17.07 2.92 -5.75
N GLY A 230 17.70 3.82 -5.00
CA GLY A 230 17.34 5.23 -4.99
C GLY A 230 17.86 5.96 -6.23
N LEU A 231 17.02 6.78 -6.85
CA LEU A 231 17.40 7.61 -8.00
C LEU A 231 18.24 8.81 -7.52
N ALA A 232 19.56 8.73 -7.65
CA ALA A 232 20.45 9.82 -7.25
C ALA A 232 20.51 10.93 -8.30
N GLU A 233 20.55 10.62 -9.59
CA GLU A 233 20.67 11.60 -10.67
C GLU A 233 19.84 11.16 -11.88
N THR A 234 19.37 12.12 -12.68
CA THR A 234 18.73 11.83 -13.97
C THR A 234 19.61 12.26 -15.14
N ARG A 235 19.44 11.55 -16.26
CA ARG A 235 20.08 11.85 -17.54
C ARG A 235 19.03 11.66 -18.64
N LEU A 236 18.54 12.77 -19.17
CA LEU A 236 17.54 12.80 -20.24
C LEU A 236 18.25 13.24 -21.52
N GLU A 237 18.45 12.30 -22.43
CA GLU A 237 19.19 12.51 -23.66
C GLU A 237 18.43 13.47 -24.58
N GLY A 238 19.14 14.47 -25.12
CA GLY A 238 18.55 15.50 -25.96
C GLY A 238 17.72 16.54 -25.22
N VAL A 239 17.64 16.49 -23.88
CA VAL A 239 16.91 17.48 -23.07
C VAL A 239 17.92 18.35 -22.30
N PRO A 240 17.94 19.68 -22.50
CA PRO A 240 18.85 20.57 -21.78
C PRO A 240 18.65 20.52 -20.26
N LEU A 241 19.68 20.15 -19.52
CA LEU A 241 19.71 20.23 -18.06
C LEU A 241 20.04 21.66 -17.64
N LEU A 242 19.12 22.34 -16.95
CA LEU A 242 19.34 23.70 -16.45
C LEU A 242 20.13 23.72 -15.15
N LYS A 243 19.71 22.91 -14.17
CA LYS A 243 20.29 22.92 -12.83
C LYS A 243 20.06 21.59 -12.12
N ARG A 244 21.09 21.13 -11.40
CA ARG A 244 20.90 20.15 -10.31
C ARG A 244 20.94 20.89 -8.98
N GLY A 245 19.80 20.91 -8.29
CA GLY A 245 19.71 21.32 -6.91
C GLY A 245 20.07 20.18 -5.96
N LYS A 246 19.94 20.43 -4.64
CA LYS A 246 20.23 19.45 -3.60
C LYS A 246 19.44 18.13 -3.81
N VAL A 247 18.17 18.24 -4.17
CA VAL A 247 17.24 17.09 -4.26
C VAL A 247 16.42 17.03 -5.56
N ARG A 248 16.69 17.93 -6.51
CA ARG A 248 15.93 18.05 -7.76
C ARG A 248 16.84 18.28 -8.95
N ASP A 249 16.49 17.67 -10.07
CA ASP A 249 17.10 17.93 -11.38
C ASP A 249 16.08 18.69 -12.23
N ILE A 250 16.47 19.82 -12.81
CA ILE A 250 15.57 20.71 -13.56
C ILE A 250 16.02 20.75 -15.02
N TYR A 251 15.09 20.42 -15.92
CA TYR A 251 15.30 20.39 -17.36
C TYR A 251 14.48 21.46 -18.06
N ASP A 252 15.03 21.99 -19.15
CA ASP A 252 14.34 22.90 -20.05
C ASP A 252 13.62 22.10 -21.15
N LEU A 253 12.31 22.29 -21.28
CA LEU A 253 11.48 21.69 -22.34
C LEU A 253 10.99 22.73 -23.37
N GLY A 254 11.64 23.89 -23.49
CA GLY A 254 11.20 24.99 -24.34
C GLY A 254 10.20 25.88 -23.60
N ASP A 255 8.90 25.59 -23.70
CA ASP A 255 7.87 26.44 -23.07
C ASP A 255 7.69 26.15 -21.57
N HIS A 256 8.13 24.98 -21.13
CA HIS A 256 7.97 24.49 -19.76
C HIS A 256 9.30 24.09 -19.14
N LEU A 257 9.30 23.95 -17.81
CA LEU A 257 10.36 23.24 -17.10
C LEU A 257 9.85 21.87 -16.67
N LEU A 258 10.74 20.89 -16.68
CA LEU A 258 10.54 19.61 -16.03
C LEU A 258 11.37 19.56 -14.75
N ILE A 259 10.70 19.56 -13.61
CA ILE A 259 11.33 19.36 -12.30
C ILE A 259 11.22 17.88 -11.95
N VAL A 260 12.36 17.21 -11.79
CA VAL A 260 12.43 15.83 -11.32
C VAL A 260 12.88 15.80 -9.87
N ALA A 261 12.03 15.31 -8.97
CA ALA A 261 12.40 15.06 -7.58
C ALA A 261 13.21 13.77 -7.48
N THR A 262 14.47 13.88 -7.08
CA THR A 262 15.35 12.73 -6.90
C THR A 262 15.21 12.16 -5.49
N ASP A 263 15.82 11.00 -5.27
CA ASP A 263 15.89 10.36 -3.97
C ASP A 263 17.07 10.88 -3.14
N ARG A 264 17.78 11.91 -3.60
CA ARG A 264 18.84 12.56 -2.83
C ARG A 264 18.26 13.19 -1.56
N ILE A 265 19.07 13.17 -0.51
CA ILE A 265 18.78 13.83 0.76
C ILE A 265 19.98 14.69 1.17
N SER A 266 19.71 15.82 1.81
CA SER A 266 20.73 16.75 2.29
C SER A 266 20.55 17.08 3.76
N VAL A 267 21.65 17.14 4.50
CA VAL A 267 21.69 17.62 5.89
C VAL A 267 22.85 18.60 6.03
N PHE A 268 22.64 19.68 6.79
CA PHE A 268 23.65 20.75 6.97
C PHE A 268 24.19 21.27 5.63
N ASP A 269 23.29 21.45 4.65
CA ASP A 269 23.60 21.90 3.28
C ASP A 269 24.48 20.98 2.43
N VAL A 270 24.86 19.80 2.93
CA VAL A 270 25.61 18.79 2.18
C VAL A 270 24.65 17.69 1.70
N VAL A 271 24.71 17.36 0.41
CA VAL A 271 24.01 16.21 -0.17
C VAL A 271 24.76 14.93 0.21
N LEU A 272 24.05 13.96 0.75
CA LEU A 272 24.64 12.69 1.17
C LEU A 272 24.78 11.72 -0.01
N PRO A 273 25.79 10.83 -0.02
CA PRO A 273 26.01 9.89 -1.11
C PRO A 273 24.96 8.77 -1.16
N THR A 274 24.27 8.50 -0.07
CA THR A 274 23.22 7.47 0.01
C THR A 274 21.84 8.08 -0.24
N PRO A 275 21.13 7.72 -1.33
CA PRO A 275 19.76 8.18 -1.57
C PRO A 275 18.76 7.49 -0.63
N ILE A 276 17.57 8.08 -0.51
CA ILE A 276 16.41 7.55 0.22
C ILE A 276 15.37 7.09 -0.82
N PRO A 277 15.35 5.79 -1.20
CA PRO A 277 14.53 5.32 -2.31
C PRO A 277 13.04 5.66 -2.14
N GLY A 278 12.43 6.21 -3.19
CA GLY A 278 11.01 6.61 -3.20
C GLY A 278 10.71 7.97 -2.57
N LYS A 279 11.69 8.63 -1.94
CA LYS A 279 11.54 9.99 -1.38
C LYS A 279 11.04 10.98 -2.42
N GLY A 280 11.65 11.01 -3.60
CA GLY A 280 11.30 11.97 -4.64
C GLY A 280 9.83 11.89 -5.04
N ARG A 281 9.31 10.66 -5.13
CA ARG A 281 7.91 10.39 -5.46
C ARG A 281 6.94 10.92 -4.40
N ILE A 282 7.27 10.70 -3.12
CA ILE A 282 6.46 11.19 -2.00
C ILE A 282 6.43 12.72 -1.98
N LEU A 283 7.58 13.38 -2.20
CA LEU A 283 7.68 14.84 -2.21
C LEU A 283 6.87 15.47 -3.35
N THR A 284 6.94 14.87 -4.55
CA THR A 284 6.12 15.29 -5.69
C THR A 284 4.64 15.14 -5.38
N ALA A 285 4.21 13.99 -4.86
CA ALA A 285 2.81 13.73 -4.55
C ALA A 285 2.27 14.68 -3.45
N LEU A 286 3.06 14.97 -2.42
CA LEU A 286 2.71 15.96 -1.39
C LEU A 286 2.57 17.35 -1.98
N SER A 287 3.54 17.81 -2.77
CA SER A 287 3.49 19.13 -3.39
C SER A 287 2.27 19.28 -4.27
N ALA A 288 1.99 18.28 -5.11
CA ALA A 288 0.88 18.32 -6.03
C ALA A 288 -0.49 18.25 -5.31
N PHE A 289 -0.60 17.52 -4.19
CA PHE A 289 -1.77 17.60 -3.31
C PHE A 289 -2.01 19.03 -2.79
N TRP A 290 -0.95 19.71 -2.31
CA TRP A 290 -1.09 21.06 -1.80
C TRP A 290 -1.40 22.08 -2.89
N PHE A 291 -0.78 21.96 -4.07
CA PHE A 291 -1.13 22.80 -5.21
C PHE A 291 -2.61 22.63 -5.58
N TRP A 292 -3.09 21.39 -5.73
CA TRP A 292 -4.50 21.10 -5.98
C TRP A 292 -5.41 21.69 -4.89
N LYS A 293 -5.04 21.57 -3.62
CA LYS A 293 -5.83 22.09 -2.50
C LYS A 293 -5.97 23.62 -2.51
N PHE A 294 -4.99 24.32 -3.07
CA PHE A 294 -4.89 25.79 -3.06
C PHE A 294 -5.19 26.46 -4.41
N GLN A 295 -5.39 25.67 -5.48
CA GLN A 295 -5.48 26.15 -6.86
C GLN A 295 -6.56 27.22 -7.10
N ASP A 296 -7.68 27.16 -6.36
CA ASP A 296 -8.81 28.09 -6.55
C ASP A 296 -8.49 29.52 -6.08
N ARG A 297 -7.44 29.69 -5.27
CA ARG A 297 -7.15 30.96 -4.59
C ARG A 297 -5.74 31.48 -4.86
N PHE A 298 -4.79 30.57 -5.05
CA PHE A 298 -3.40 30.91 -5.24
C PHE A 298 -2.90 30.29 -6.56
N PRO A 299 -2.69 31.12 -7.61
CA PRO A 299 -2.05 30.68 -8.84
C PRO A 299 -0.72 29.97 -8.53
N HIS A 300 -0.44 28.88 -9.25
CA HIS A 300 0.79 28.11 -9.08
C HIS A 300 1.37 27.65 -10.41
N HIS A 301 2.64 27.25 -10.39
CA HIS A 301 3.36 26.86 -11.60
C HIS A 301 3.06 25.44 -12.11
N LEU A 302 2.47 24.56 -11.30
CA LEU A 302 2.25 23.16 -11.66
C LEU A 302 1.24 23.05 -12.82
N VAL A 303 1.65 22.38 -13.89
CA VAL A 303 0.81 22.08 -15.07
C VAL A 303 0.37 20.61 -15.03
N SER A 304 1.30 19.68 -14.78
CA SER A 304 1.00 18.25 -14.65
C SER A 304 2.09 17.49 -13.92
N THR A 305 1.73 16.35 -13.33
CA THR A 305 2.63 15.34 -12.76
C THR A 305 2.66 14.05 -13.58
N ARG A 306 1.84 13.94 -14.65
CA ARG A 306 1.65 12.70 -15.40
C ARG A 306 2.70 12.57 -16.50
N LEU A 307 3.28 11.38 -16.62
CA LEU A 307 4.22 11.06 -17.71
C LEU A 307 3.62 11.25 -19.10
N ALA A 308 2.33 10.98 -19.27
CA ALA A 308 1.62 11.11 -20.53
C ALA A 308 1.54 12.55 -21.03
N ASP A 309 1.67 13.54 -20.15
CA ASP A 309 1.63 14.96 -20.50
C ASP A 309 3.02 15.52 -20.84
N LEU A 310 4.09 14.72 -20.71
CA LEU A 310 5.43 15.15 -21.09
C LEU A 310 5.57 15.14 -22.62
N PRO A 311 6.16 16.20 -23.23
CA PRO A 311 6.27 16.32 -24.68
C PRO A 311 7.21 15.25 -25.27
N ASP A 312 7.14 15.09 -26.60
CA ASP A 312 8.07 14.28 -27.40
C ASP A 312 8.24 12.84 -26.90
N GLY A 313 7.17 12.26 -26.32
CA GLY A 313 7.20 10.91 -25.77
C GLY A 313 8.19 10.71 -24.63
N LEU A 314 8.63 11.78 -23.95
CA LEU A 314 9.61 11.70 -22.85
C LEU A 314 9.16 10.75 -21.74
N GLY A 315 7.86 10.75 -21.41
CA GLY A 315 7.30 9.84 -20.42
C GLY A 315 7.45 8.36 -20.80
N GLN A 316 7.34 8.03 -22.09
CA GLN A 316 7.52 6.66 -22.60
C GLN A 316 9.00 6.26 -22.63
N ARG A 317 9.89 7.20 -22.97
CA ARG A 317 11.35 6.99 -23.00
C ARG A 317 11.94 6.80 -21.61
N TYR A 318 11.35 7.44 -20.60
CA TYR A 318 11.88 7.47 -19.23
C TYR A 318 10.82 7.09 -18.19
N PRO A 319 10.31 5.84 -18.19
CA PRO A 319 9.23 5.42 -17.29
C PRO A 319 9.61 5.46 -15.81
N TYR A 320 10.91 5.43 -15.47
CA TYR A 320 11.38 5.54 -14.08
C TYR A 320 11.08 6.92 -13.44
N LEU A 321 10.77 7.93 -14.27
CA LEU A 321 10.33 9.25 -13.83
C LEU A 321 8.91 9.26 -13.26
N ASP A 322 8.17 8.15 -13.37
CA ASP A 322 6.80 8.08 -12.87
C ASP A 322 6.72 8.44 -11.38
N GLY A 323 5.69 9.23 -11.05
CA GLY A 323 5.41 9.75 -9.71
C GLY A 323 6.38 10.79 -9.15
N ARG A 324 7.44 11.18 -9.87
CA ARG A 324 8.49 12.09 -9.37
C ARG A 324 8.76 13.31 -10.26
N VAL A 325 7.84 13.62 -11.16
CA VAL A 325 7.97 14.75 -12.08
C VAL A 325 6.91 15.82 -11.82
N MET A 326 7.29 17.06 -12.05
CA MET A 326 6.37 18.18 -12.20
C MET A 326 6.73 18.89 -13.51
N LEU A 327 5.80 18.88 -14.46
CA LEU A 327 5.80 19.78 -15.60
C LEU A 327 5.26 21.13 -15.10
N VAL A 328 6.06 22.19 -15.23
CA VAL A 328 5.74 23.49 -14.64
C VAL A 328 5.93 24.64 -15.62
N ARG A 329 5.21 25.73 -15.39
CA ARG A 329 5.36 26.99 -16.13
C ARG A 329 6.75 27.58 -15.88
N LYS A 330 7.34 28.16 -16.93
CA LYS A 330 8.53 29.01 -16.81
C LYS A 330 8.12 30.36 -16.24
N LEU A 331 8.63 30.70 -15.05
CA LEU A 331 8.35 31.94 -14.35
C LEU A 331 9.64 32.54 -13.80
N LYS A 332 9.67 33.86 -13.66
CA LYS A 332 10.79 34.55 -13.01
C LYS A 332 10.64 34.45 -11.50
N VAL A 333 11.49 33.67 -10.85
CA VAL A 333 11.46 33.45 -9.40
C VAL A 333 11.92 34.71 -8.64
N PHE A 334 11.20 35.09 -7.59
CA PHE A 334 11.63 36.17 -6.70
C PHE A 334 12.81 35.70 -5.83
N PRO A 335 13.83 36.55 -5.58
CA PRO A 335 15.04 36.15 -4.82
C PRO A 335 14.81 36.15 -3.30
N VAL A 336 13.65 35.66 -2.85
CA VAL A 336 13.20 35.68 -1.45
C VAL A 336 12.62 34.33 -1.07
N GLU A 337 13.20 33.72 -0.05
CA GLU A 337 12.64 32.54 0.60
C GLU A 337 11.61 33.00 1.65
N CYS A 338 10.34 32.73 1.38
CA CYS A 338 9.22 33.19 2.19
C CYS A 338 8.94 32.20 3.32
N VAL A 339 9.72 32.27 4.40
CA VAL A 339 9.58 31.39 5.56
C VAL A 339 8.47 31.90 6.48
N VAL A 340 7.58 31.01 6.91
CA VAL A 340 6.57 31.26 7.94
C VAL A 340 6.75 30.29 9.09
N ARG A 341 6.63 30.81 10.32
CA ARG A 341 6.76 30.03 11.56
C ARG A 341 5.51 30.19 12.40
N GLY A 342 4.91 29.09 12.86
CA GLY A 342 3.90 29.12 13.91
C GLY A 342 4.38 28.55 15.24
N TYR A 343 5.61 28.03 15.27
CA TYR A 343 6.28 27.57 16.48
C TYR A 343 7.70 28.13 16.53
N ILE A 344 8.18 28.42 17.73
CA ILE A 344 9.52 28.97 17.91
C ILE A 344 10.56 27.84 17.99
N THR A 345 11.39 27.70 16.95
CA THR A 345 12.42 26.66 16.87
C THR A 345 13.55 27.09 15.93
N GLY A 346 14.62 26.30 15.86
CA GLY A 346 15.74 26.49 14.93
C GLY A 346 16.38 27.87 15.05
N SER A 347 16.66 28.52 13.91
CA SER A 347 17.28 29.85 13.89
C SER A 347 16.41 30.94 14.53
N GLY A 348 15.08 30.83 14.44
CA GLY A 348 14.16 31.76 15.10
C GLY A 348 14.27 31.70 16.64
N TRP A 349 14.46 30.50 17.20
CA TRP A 349 14.70 30.34 18.64
C TRP A 349 16.00 30.99 19.09
N GLN A 350 17.09 30.86 18.31
CA GLN A 350 18.36 31.51 18.66
C GLN A 350 18.25 33.04 18.66
N MET A 351 17.61 33.63 17.65
CA MET A 351 17.38 35.09 17.59
C MET A 351 16.55 35.59 18.78
N TYR A 352 15.50 34.85 19.14
CA TYR A 352 14.66 35.22 20.27
C TYR A 352 15.39 35.12 21.61
N ARG A 353 16.25 34.11 21.80
CA ARG A 353 17.08 34.01 23.02
C ARG A 353 18.04 35.19 23.17
N GLU A 354 18.55 35.71 22.07
CA GLU A 354 19.49 36.83 22.08
C GLU A 354 18.79 38.18 22.28
N THR A 355 17.61 38.38 21.68
CA THR A 355 17.02 39.73 21.55
C THR A 355 15.55 39.84 21.97
N GLY A 356 14.87 38.74 22.27
CA GLY A 356 13.42 38.69 22.47
C GLY A 356 12.61 38.88 21.18
N ARG A 357 13.25 38.83 20.01
CA ARG A 357 12.65 39.09 18.71
C ARG A 357 13.02 38.01 17.69
N ILE A 358 12.22 37.88 16.64
CA ILE A 358 12.64 37.23 15.39
C ILE A 358 12.60 38.32 14.31
N LEU A 359 13.78 38.72 13.84
CA LEU A 359 13.94 39.84 12.91
C LEU A 359 13.28 41.12 13.47
N ASP A 360 12.35 41.70 12.73
CA ASP A 360 11.56 42.88 13.06
C ASP A 360 10.33 42.57 13.94
N VAL A 361 10.06 41.29 14.24
CA VAL A 361 8.89 40.87 15.02
C VAL A 361 9.26 40.68 16.50
N ALA A 362 8.70 41.53 17.36
CA ALA A 362 8.78 41.35 18.80
C ALA A 362 7.87 40.21 19.26
N LEU A 363 8.41 39.30 20.07
CA LEU A 363 7.66 38.17 20.60
C LEU A 363 7.39 38.35 22.11
N PRO A 364 6.34 37.71 22.64
CA PRO A 364 6.07 37.74 24.08
C PRO A 364 7.27 37.25 24.89
N PRO A 365 7.53 37.80 26.09
CA PRO A 365 8.55 37.28 26.98
C PRO A 365 8.18 35.88 27.51
N GLY A 366 9.18 35.09 27.87
CA GLY A 366 8.99 33.80 28.56
C GLY A 366 8.67 32.61 27.65
N LEU A 367 8.82 32.74 26.33
CA LEU A 367 8.68 31.59 25.42
C LEU A 367 9.80 30.58 25.68
N ARG A 368 9.44 29.30 25.61
CA ARG A 368 10.33 28.15 25.62
C ARG A 368 10.54 27.63 24.20
N GLU A 369 11.60 26.85 24.00
CA GLU A 369 11.82 26.20 22.71
C GLU A 369 10.61 25.33 22.33
N ALA A 370 10.22 25.36 21.06
CA ALA A 370 9.04 24.70 20.51
C ALA A 370 7.69 25.22 21.02
N ASP A 371 7.61 26.34 21.74
CA ASP A 371 6.31 26.97 22.04
C ASP A 371 5.58 27.38 20.75
N ARG A 372 4.25 27.22 20.74
CA ARG A 372 3.39 27.78 19.70
C ARG A 372 3.40 29.30 19.81
N LEU A 373 3.61 29.98 18.70
CA LEU A 373 3.56 31.44 18.62
C LEU A 373 2.09 31.91 18.70
N PRO A 374 1.81 33.09 19.29
CA PRO A 374 0.46 33.64 19.35
C PRO A 374 -0.16 33.82 17.95
N GLU A 375 0.66 34.25 17.00
CA GLU A 375 0.32 34.30 15.58
C GLU A 375 1.51 33.81 14.75
N PRO A 376 1.26 33.22 13.57
CA PRO A 376 2.34 32.88 12.65
C PRO A 376 3.09 34.12 12.20
N VAL A 377 4.41 34.02 12.12
CA VAL A 377 5.31 35.13 11.78
C VAL A 377 5.99 34.88 10.44
N PHE A 378 6.08 35.92 9.61
CA PHE A 378 6.80 35.91 8.36
C PHE A 378 8.26 36.30 8.60
N THR A 379 9.19 35.40 8.29
CA THR A 379 10.63 35.55 8.62
C THR A 379 11.48 35.27 7.39
N PRO A 380 11.43 36.14 6.36
CA PRO A 380 12.00 35.85 5.06
C PRO A 380 13.52 35.75 5.11
N THR A 381 14.10 35.02 4.16
CA THR A 381 15.54 34.96 3.95
C THR A 381 15.89 35.25 2.48
N THR A 382 17.15 35.61 2.22
CA THR A 382 17.67 35.64 0.85
C THR A 382 17.62 34.24 0.24
N LYS A 383 17.61 34.18 -1.09
CA LYS A 383 17.84 32.93 -1.84
C LYS A 383 19.29 32.90 -2.32
N ALA A 384 20.19 32.33 -1.53
CA ALA A 384 21.61 32.31 -1.88
C ALA A 384 21.91 31.25 -2.96
N GLU A 385 22.67 31.62 -4.00
CA GLU A 385 23.17 30.65 -4.99
C GLU A 385 24.37 29.86 -4.44
N THR A 386 25.17 30.49 -3.57
CA THR A 386 26.29 29.90 -2.83
C THR A 386 26.31 30.45 -1.39
N GLY A 387 26.64 29.59 -0.42
CA GLY A 387 26.59 29.94 1.00
C GLY A 387 25.24 29.63 1.66
N HIS A 388 24.96 30.27 2.80
CA HIS A 388 23.72 30.09 3.57
C HIS A 388 22.77 31.27 3.33
N ASP A 389 21.46 30.96 3.33
CA ASP A 389 20.42 31.97 3.26
C ASP A 389 20.49 32.90 4.48
N GLN A 390 20.37 34.20 4.23
CA GLN A 390 20.50 35.23 5.25
C GLN A 390 19.12 35.79 5.62
N PRO A 391 18.84 36.04 6.90
CA PRO A 391 17.58 36.66 7.32
C PRO A 391 17.40 38.06 6.69
N LEU A 392 16.17 38.36 6.29
CA LEU A 392 15.75 39.65 5.74
C LEU A 392 14.63 40.25 6.59
N THR A 393 14.70 41.55 6.84
CA THR A 393 13.57 42.32 7.34
C THR A 393 12.51 42.52 6.25
N PHE A 394 11.28 42.84 6.63
CA PHE A 394 10.22 43.11 5.65
C PHE A 394 10.57 44.29 4.72
N ASP A 395 11.21 45.35 5.26
CA ASP A 395 11.63 46.50 4.47
C ASP A 395 12.71 46.14 3.44
N GLU A 396 13.62 45.21 3.75
CA GLU A 396 14.59 44.71 2.78
C GLU A 396 13.92 43.91 1.68
N VAL A 397 12.94 43.06 2.00
CA VAL A 397 12.11 42.38 0.99
C VAL A 397 11.39 43.41 0.11
N ALA A 398 10.79 44.44 0.69
CA ALA A 398 10.11 45.51 -0.05
C ALA A 398 11.06 46.28 -0.99
N ARG A 399 12.33 46.47 -0.62
CA ARG A 399 13.35 47.05 -1.51
C ARG A 399 13.73 46.11 -2.66
N LEU A 400 13.75 44.79 -2.43
CA LEU A 400 14.13 43.79 -3.42
C LEU A 400 13.04 43.55 -4.48
N VAL A 401 11.77 43.47 -4.07
CA VAL A 401 10.67 43.04 -4.97
C VAL A 401 9.59 44.09 -5.17
N GLY A 402 9.71 45.24 -4.51
CA GLY A 402 8.69 46.29 -4.45
C GLY A 402 7.68 46.03 -3.34
N ARG A 403 7.17 47.11 -2.73
CA ARG A 403 6.33 47.04 -1.52
C ARG A 403 5.04 46.24 -1.71
N LYS A 404 4.28 46.50 -2.78
CA LYS A 404 3.03 45.78 -3.09
C LYS A 404 3.26 44.28 -3.26
N THR A 405 4.35 43.91 -3.94
CA THR A 405 4.76 42.51 -4.12
C THR A 405 5.11 41.89 -2.78
N ALA A 406 5.95 42.55 -1.97
CA ALA A 406 6.36 42.08 -0.65
C ALA A 406 5.16 41.84 0.30
N GLU A 407 4.18 42.76 0.29
CA GLU A 407 2.92 42.61 1.03
C GLU A 407 2.16 41.37 0.56
N THR A 408 2.05 41.16 -0.75
CA THR A 408 1.40 39.96 -1.31
C THR A 408 2.12 38.67 -0.93
N LEU A 409 3.46 38.63 -1.04
CA LEU A 409 4.26 37.47 -0.67
C LEU A 409 4.08 37.10 0.80
N ARG A 410 4.12 38.09 1.70
CA ARG A 410 3.89 37.91 3.14
C ARG A 410 2.48 37.40 3.41
N ASP A 411 1.47 38.07 2.86
CA ASP A 411 0.07 37.80 3.17
C ASP A 411 -0.34 36.41 2.66
N TRP A 412 0.06 36.05 1.43
CA TRP A 412 -0.16 34.71 0.88
C TRP A 412 0.56 33.63 1.69
N SER A 413 1.83 33.86 2.04
CA SER A 413 2.59 32.90 2.85
C SER A 413 1.92 32.63 4.21
N LEU A 414 1.50 33.69 4.91
CA LEU A 414 0.79 33.58 6.19
C LEU A 414 -0.56 32.88 6.04
N GLN A 415 -1.30 33.18 4.98
CA GLN A 415 -2.61 32.58 4.72
C GLN A 415 -2.51 31.09 4.38
N ILE A 416 -1.64 30.73 3.45
CA ILE A 416 -1.36 29.34 3.06
C ILE A 416 -0.88 28.55 4.29
N TYR A 417 0.04 29.12 5.08
CA TYR A 417 0.53 28.46 6.29
C TYR A 417 -0.59 28.19 7.29
N ARG A 418 -1.46 29.16 7.59
CA ARG A 418 -2.56 28.98 8.57
C ARG A 418 -3.47 27.82 8.15
N GLU A 419 -3.89 27.81 6.88
CA GLU A 419 -4.80 26.78 6.36
C GLU A 419 -4.14 25.39 6.31
N ALA A 420 -2.86 25.34 5.92
CA ALA A 420 -2.11 24.09 5.92
C ALA A 420 -1.87 23.56 7.34
N ALA A 421 -1.51 24.43 8.28
CA ALA A 421 -1.28 24.08 9.67
C ALA A 421 -2.56 23.56 10.34
N GLU A 422 -3.70 24.23 10.13
CA GLU A 422 -5.00 23.77 10.63
C GLU A 422 -5.39 22.40 10.05
N TYR A 423 -5.25 22.23 8.73
CA TYR A 423 -5.55 20.98 8.05
C TYR A 423 -4.66 19.81 8.53
N ALA A 424 -3.36 20.06 8.68
CA ALA A 424 -2.39 19.08 9.14
C ALA A 424 -2.59 18.73 10.61
N GLU A 425 -2.95 19.70 11.45
CA GLU A 425 -3.16 19.48 12.88
C GLU A 425 -4.32 18.52 13.14
N GLN A 426 -5.40 18.61 12.36
CA GLN A 426 -6.51 17.65 12.39
C GLN A 426 -6.11 16.22 12.01
N ARG A 427 -4.96 16.06 11.33
CA ARG A 427 -4.38 14.78 10.91
C ARG A 427 -3.18 14.36 11.77
N GLY A 428 -3.01 15.00 12.93
CA GLY A 428 -1.98 14.68 13.89
C GLY A 428 -0.57 15.13 13.49
N ILE A 429 -0.45 16.13 12.63
CA ILE A 429 0.84 16.75 12.25
C ILE A 429 0.80 18.24 12.59
N LEU A 430 1.78 18.72 13.35
CA LEU A 430 2.01 20.15 13.56
C LEU A 430 3.06 20.64 12.57
N ILE A 431 2.76 21.69 11.81
CA ILE A 431 3.73 22.33 10.91
C ILE A 431 4.43 23.43 11.71
N ALA A 432 5.65 23.20 12.19
CA ALA A 432 6.37 24.16 13.01
C ALA A 432 6.72 25.42 12.22
N ASP A 433 7.28 25.21 11.04
CA ASP A 433 7.56 26.22 10.04
C ASP A 433 7.60 25.60 8.63
N THR A 434 7.51 26.46 7.62
CA THR A 434 7.60 26.10 6.20
C THR A 434 8.23 27.23 5.41
N LYS A 435 8.86 26.88 4.28
CA LYS A 435 9.35 27.83 3.29
C LYS A 435 8.50 27.77 2.03
N PHE A 436 8.07 28.94 1.55
CA PHE A 436 7.48 29.11 0.23
C PHE A 436 8.42 29.83 -0.72
N GLU A 437 8.26 29.59 -2.02
CA GLU A 437 8.86 30.38 -3.08
C GLU A 437 7.79 30.87 -4.04
N PHE A 438 8.00 32.04 -4.60
CA PHE A 438 7.08 32.65 -5.54
C PHE A 438 7.82 33.12 -6.79
N GLY A 439 7.10 33.20 -7.89
CA GLY A 439 7.57 33.77 -9.14
C GLY A 439 6.52 34.66 -9.78
N THR A 440 6.92 35.32 -10.87
CA THR A 440 6.05 36.17 -11.67
C THR A 440 6.12 35.82 -13.14
N ASP A 441 5.01 36.00 -13.84
CA ASP A 441 4.99 36.06 -15.31
C ASP A 441 5.33 37.46 -15.83
N GLU A 442 5.29 37.62 -17.15
CA GLU A 442 5.59 38.88 -17.85
C GLU A 442 4.57 39.98 -17.54
N GLN A 443 3.34 39.60 -17.15
CA GLN A 443 2.25 40.51 -16.80
C GLN A 443 2.34 40.97 -15.34
N GLY A 444 3.28 40.44 -14.55
CA GLY A 444 3.43 40.76 -13.13
C GLY A 444 2.52 39.96 -12.20
N GLN A 445 1.85 38.92 -12.69
CA GLN A 445 1.02 38.06 -11.85
C GLN A 445 1.91 37.12 -11.03
N ILE A 446 1.61 37.01 -9.74
CA ILE A 446 2.38 36.20 -8.79
C ILE A 446 1.83 34.77 -8.77
N TYR A 447 2.76 33.80 -8.74
CA TYR A 447 2.46 32.38 -8.64
C TYR A 447 3.30 31.74 -7.53
N ILE A 448 2.74 30.73 -6.87
CA ILE A 448 3.52 29.79 -6.05
C ILE A 448 4.38 28.94 -6.99
N VAL A 449 5.67 28.80 -6.67
CA VAL A 449 6.62 27.95 -7.41
C VAL A 449 7.30 26.98 -6.45
N ASP A 450 8.28 26.23 -6.96
CA ASP A 450 9.09 25.26 -6.19
C ASP A 450 8.29 24.04 -5.71
N GLU A 451 8.63 23.47 -4.56
CA GLU A 451 7.83 22.44 -3.88
C GLU A 451 6.96 23.08 -2.80
N LEU A 452 5.84 22.44 -2.45
CA LEU A 452 4.87 23.03 -1.52
C LEU A 452 4.60 22.12 -0.33
N LEU A 453 4.90 22.60 0.87
CA LEU A 453 4.55 21.97 2.16
C LEU A 453 4.95 20.48 2.24
N THR A 454 6.23 20.21 2.01
CA THR A 454 6.81 18.87 2.12
C THR A 454 7.71 18.77 3.36
N PRO A 455 8.12 17.57 3.81
CA PRO A 455 9.12 17.43 4.87
C PRO A 455 10.52 17.98 4.51
N ASP A 456 10.78 18.28 3.23
CA ASP A 456 12.03 18.92 2.80
C ASP A 456 11.95 20.45 2.92
N SER A 457 10.77 21.04 2.74
CA SER A 457 10.51 22.49 2.87
C SER A 457 9.90 22.93 4.19
N SER A 458 9.47 21.96 5.03
CA SER A 458 8.74 22.19 6.28
C SER A 458 9.23 21.32 7.42
N ARG A 459 9.12 21.82 8.65
CA ARG A 459 9.30 21.01 9.87
C ARG A 459 7.96 20.45 10.32
N PHE A 460 7.80 19.14 10.21
CA PHE A 460 6.58 18.43 10.60
C PHE A 460 6.79 17.69 11.91
N TRP A 461 5.97 17.99 12.91
CA TRP A 461 6.02 17.33 14.20
C TRP A 461 4.80 16.42 14.44
N PRO A 462 4.98 15.20 14.95
CA PRO A 462 3.87 14.37 15.41
C PRO A 462 3.19 15.04 16.61
N LYS A 463 1.90 15.32 16.47
CA LYS A 463 1.10 16.02 17.49
C LYS A 463 1.10 15.28 18.84
N ASP A 464 1.12 13.96 18.79
CA ASP A 464 1.11 13.05 19.94
C ASP A 464 2.42 13.04 20.74
N LEU A 465 3.53 13.54 20.17
CA LEU A 465 4.83 13.62 20.84
C LEU A 465 5.25 15.07 21.14
N TYR A 466 4.38 16.05 20.88
CA TYR A 466 4.69 17.46 21.05
C TYR A 466 4.55 17.89 22.52
N GLU A 467 5.63 18.43 23.07
CA GLU A 467 5.66 19.06 24.39
C GLU A 467 6.41 20.40 24.34
N PRO A 468 5.77 21.51 24.73
CA PRO A 468 6.45 22.79 24.94
C PRO A 468 7.72 22.70 25.78
N GLY A 469 8.81 23.32 25.33
CA GLY A 469 10.13 23.26 25.95
C GLY A 469 11.05 22.16 25.41
N ARG A 470 10.55 21.29 24.52
CA ARG A 470 11.34 20.25 23.87
C ARG A 470 10.98 20.14 22.39
N THR A 471 11.98 20.28 21.51
CA THR A 471 11.79 20.00 20.08
C THR A 471 11.52 18.51 19.89
N PRO A 472 10.34 18.10 19.37
CA PRO A 472 9.98 16.70 19.21
C PRO A 472 10.74 16.06 18.03
N PRO A 473 10.80 14.72 17.95
CA PRO A 473 11.31 14.02 16.77
C PRO A 473 10.47 14.42 15.55
N SER A 474 11.09 15.05 14.55
CA SER A 474 10.41 15.54 13.35
C SER A 474 10.21 14.43 12.32
N PHE A 475 9.16 14.52 11.50
CA PHE A 475 8.94 13.68 10.31
C PHE A 475 9.94 13.98 9.17
N ASP A 476 10.77 15.02 9.34
CA ASP A 476 11.76 15.45 8.36
C ASP A 476 13.07 14.63 8.43
N LYS A 477 14.17 15.28 8.07
CA LYS A 477 15.52 14.73 8.00
C LYS A 477 16.15 14.45 9.38
N GLN A 478 15.37 14.44 10.46
CA GLN A 478 15.88 14.32 11.84
C GLN A 478 16.67 13.03 12.09
N TYR A 479 16.21 11.86 11.62
CA TYR A 479 16.94 10.59 11.76
C TYR A 479 18.33 10.64 11.11
N VAL A 480 18.41 11.27 9.93
CA VAL A 480 19.66 11.49 9.20
C VAL A 480 20.55 12.46 9.95
N ARG A 481 20.00 13.56 10.48
CA ARG A 481 20.74 14.53 11.30
C ARG A 481 21.29 13.90 12.58
N ASP A 482 20.49 13.11 13.28
CA ASP A 482 20.89 12.45 14.52
C ASP A 482 22.00 11.42 14.28
N TYR A 483 21.85 10.60 13.24
CA TYR A 483 22.88 9.65 12.83
C TYR A 483 24.19 10.38 12.47
N THR A 484 24.12 11.34 11.56
CA THR A 484 25.33 12.06 11.09
C THR A 484 26.02 12.88 12.18
N SER A 485 25.27 13.41 13.14
CA SER A 485 25.83 14.15 14.28
C SER A 485 26.59 13.25 15.26
N ARG A 486 26.28 11.95 15.31
CA ARG A 486 27.00 10.97 16.16
C ARG A 486 28.32 10.49 15.55
N LEU A 487 28.55 10.74 14.26
CA LEU A 487 29.76 10.29 13.55
C LEU A 487 30.98 11.18 13.75
N GLY A 488 30.85 12.32 14.45
CA GLY A 488 31.93 13.31 14.55
C GLY A 488 32.27 13.99 13.22
N TRP A 489 31.38 13.91 12.23
CA TRP A 489 31.55 14.54 10.93
C TRP A 489 31.52 16.07 11.04
N ASN A 490 32.46 16.74 10.38
CA ASN A 490 32.64 18.19 10.40
C ASN A 490 31.57 18.99 9.61
N LYS A 491 30.54 18.31 9.09
CA LYS A 491 29.45 18.90 8.29
C LYS A 491 29.91 19.51 6.96
N GLN A 492 31.07 19.09 6.44
CA GLN A 492 31.60 19.49 5.13
C GLN A 492 31.58 18.32 4.14
N PRO A 493 31.47 18.56 2.83
CA PRO A 493 31.57 17.50 1.84
C PRO A 493 32.92 16.75 1.89
N PRO A 494 32.97 15.44 1.57
CA PRO A 494 31.82 14.58 1.27
C PRO A 494 31.02 14.21 2.53
N GLY A 495 29.70 14.12 2.39
CA GLY A 495 28.84 13.62 3.47
C GLY A 495 29.02 12.12 3.71
N PRO A 496 28.80 11.62 4.94
CA PRO A 496 28.94 10.20 5.25
C PRO A 496 27.81 9.36 4.62
N PRO A 497 28.06 8.08 4.29
CA PRO A 497 27.02 7.17 3.83
C PRO A 497 26.03 6.85 4.96
N LEU A 498 24.80 6.51 4.59
CA LEU A 498 23.73 6.14 5.51
C LEU A 498 23.57 4.61 5.57
N PRO A 499 23.45 4.02 6.77
CA PRO A 499 23.20 2.60 6.92
C PRO A 499 21.73 2.27 6.57
N PRO A 500 21.42 1.02 6.19
CA PRO A 500 20.09 0.65 5.71
C PRO A 500 18.94 0.90 6.70
N ASP A 501 19.19 0.83 8.00
CA ASP A 501 18.21 1.12 9.04
C ASP A 501 17.83 2.60 9.09
N VAL A 502 18.81 3.51 8.98
CA VAL A 502 18.59 4.96 8.90
C VAL A 502 17.81 5.30 7.62
N VAL A 503 18.16 4.69 6.49
CA VAL A 503 17.41 4.86 5.23
C VAL A 503 15.95 4.44 5.39
N ARG A 504 15.71 3.25 5.98
CA ARG A 504 14.37 2.69 6.21
C ARG A 504 13.51 3.53 7.15
N GLN A 505 14.09 3.97 8.27
CA GLN A 505 13.41 4.84 9.23
C GLN A 505 13.08 6.19 8.61
N THR A 506 14.00 6.73 7.82
CA THR A 506 13.80 8.00 7.10
C THR A 506 12.63 7.87 6.14
N ILE A 507 12.65 6.93 5.19
CA ILE A 507 11.56 6.80 4.20
C ILE A 507 10.20 6.51 4.85
N GLU A 508 10.17 5.75 5.95
CA GLU A 508 8.92 5.46 6.65
C GLU A 508 8.27 6.73 7.21
N LYS A 509 9.05 7.72 7.64
CA LYS A 509 8.52 9.02 8.08
C LYS A 509 7.94 9.87 6.95
N TYR A 510 8.57 9.86 5.78
CA TYR A 510 7.98 10.49 4.58
C TYR A 510 6.65 9.81 4.22
N ARG A 511 6.61 8.47 4.24
CA ARG A 511 5.39 7.69 3.96
C ARG A 511 4.29 7.96 4.98
N GLU A 512 4.66 8.08 6.25
CA GLU A 512 3.73 8.40 7.33
C GLU A 512 3.13 9.81 7.15
N ALA A 513 3.96 10.81 6.86
CA ALA A 513 3.51 12.17 6.57
C ALA A 513 2.55 12.19 5.37
N TYR A 514 2.89 11.50 4.28
CA TYR A 514 2.02 11.34 3.12
C TYR A 514 0.67 10.70 3.47
N ARG A 515 0.69 9.55 4.15
CA ARG A 515 -0.53 8.82 4.56
C ARG A 515 -1.46 9.64 5.45
N ARG A 516 -0.91 10.50 6.32
CA ARG A 516 -1.70 11.37 7.19
C ARG A 516 -2.28 12.56 6.43
N LEU A 517 -1.51 13.20 5.54
CA LEU A 517 -1.91 14.44 4.86
C LEU A 517 -2.81 14.21 3.63
N VAL A 518 -2.50 13.19 2.83
CA VAL A 518 -3.17 12.94 1.54
C VAL A 518 -4.30 11.92 1.74
N PRO A 519 -5.57 12.28 1.52
CA PRO A 519 -6.68 11.35 1.71
C PRO A 519 -6.66 10.24 0.65
N LEU A 520 -7.12 9.04 1.04
CA LEU A 520 -7.29 7.91 0.13
C LEU A 520 -8.24 8.29 -1.01
N GLY A 521 -7.79 8.14 -2.26
CA GLY A 521 -8.56 8.47 -3.46
C GLY A 521 -8.41 9.91 -3.95
N ALA A 522 -7.56 10.74 -3.33
CA ALA A 522 -7.08 11.95 -3.97
C ALA A 522 -6.21 11.56 -5.19
N LEU A 523 -6.84 11.54 -6.37
CA LEU A 523 -6.12 11.51 -7.64
C LEU A 523 -5.37 12.84 -7.75
N VAL A 524 -4.04 12.78 -7.76
CA VAL A 524 -3.17 13.93 -8.02
C VAL A 524 -2.41 13.67 -9.32
#